data_AF-A0A7S2E2Q9-F1
#
_entry.id   AF-A0A7S2E2Q9-F1
#
_cell.length_a   1.000
_cell.length_b   1.000
_cell.length_c   1.000
_cell.angle_alpha   90.00
_cell.angle_beta   90.00
_cell.angle_gamma   90.00
#
_symmetry.space_group_name_H-M   'P 1'
#
loop_
_entity.id
_entity.type
_entity.pdbx_description
1 polymer ?
#
loop_
_entity_poly.entity_id
_entity_poly.type
_entity_poly.pdbx_seq_one_letter_code
_entity_poly.pdbx_strand_id
1 'polypeptide(L)'
;SLSRVYFLILGQCSRSMELRIEGLDTNSTLLKKSDAIGLIKAMKDVVFHSKYLYYPLVLCNALSNFHCFEQGKMSNRAFKEKFMILAAVVEELGGDFLGELGVHPGLIEEELKLMDKDLSSKTATAEQLEKAKEVSKEKFLACMLLSQADKSRYGELLDSLHNGYLIRRDPYPKTIDEAYELMMSYKCE
;
A
#
# COMPACT_ATOMS: atom_id res chain seq x y z
N SER A 1 -0.61 -1.79 30.43
CA SER A 1 -0.31 -3.23 30.34
C SER A 1 -0.82 -3.75 29.00
N LEU A 2 -0.20 -4.81 28.47
CA LEU A 2 -0.65 -5.49 27.24
C LEU A 2 -2.14 -5.90 27.30
N SER A 3 -2.64 -6.23 28.50
CA SER A 3 -4.05 -6.50 28.73
C SER A 3 -5.00 -5.33 28.44
N ARG A 4 -4.61 -4.08 28.76
CA ARG A 4 -5.43 -2.91 28.41
C ARG A 4 -5.53 -2.71 26.90
N VAL A 5 -4.45 -2.97 26.17
CA VAL A 5 -4.42 -2.84 24.70
C VAL A 5 -5.34 -3.88 24.06
N TYR A 6 -5.31 -5.13 24.54
CA TYR A 6 -6.20 -6.19 24.09
C TYR A 6 -7.69 -5.83 24.23
N PHE A 7 -8.13 -5.43 25.42
CA PHE A 7 -9.54 -5.08 25.66
C PHE A 7 -9.97 -3.80 24.94
N LEU A 8 -9.04 -2.86 24.73
CA LEU A 8 -9.32 -1.63 23.98
C LEU A 8 -9.51 -1.93 22.49
N ILE A 9 -8.69 -2.79 21.89
CA ILE A 9 -8.88 -3.24 20.51
C ILE A 9 -10.20 -4.00 20.38
N LEU A 10 -10.47 -4.95 21.28
CA LEU A 10 -11.69 -5.75 21.25
C LEU A 10 -12.95 -4.87 21.38
N GLY A 11 -12.94 -3.87 22.28
CA GLY A 11 -14.07 -2.95 22.47
C GLY A 11 -14.28 -1.95 21.32
N GLN A 12 -13.37 -1.87 20.35
CA GLN A 12 -13.53 -1.07 19.13
C GLN A 12 -14.02 -1.94 17.95
N CYS A 13 -14.12 -3.26 18.12
CA CYS A 13 -14.66 -4.14 17.11
C CYS A 13 -16.17 -3.95 16.94
N SER A 14 -16.67 -4.15 15.72
CA SER A 14 -18.11 -4.28 15.54
C SER A 14 -18.61 -5.59 16.17
N ARG A 15 -19.88 -5.63 16.60
CA ARG A 15 -20.45 -6.84 17.20
C ARG A 15 -20.35 -8.07 16.28
N SER A 16 -20.45 -7.85 14.97
CA SER A 16 -20.26 -8.93 13.98
C SER A 16 -18.83 -9.46 13.94
N MET A 17 -17.83 -8.62 14.21
CA MET A 17 -16.43 -9.03 14.26
C MET A 17 -16.15 -9.79 15.56
N GLU A 18 -16.66 -9.31 16.69
CA GLU A 18 -16.55 -9.99 17.98
C GLU A 18 -17.09 -11.42 17.93
N LEU A 19 -18.30 -11.61 17.41
CA LEU A 19 -18.92 -12.94 17.29
C LEU A 19 -18.09 -13.90 16.43
N ARG A 20 -17.42 -13.40 15.39
CA ARG A 20 -16.56 -14.20 14.52
C ARG A 20 -15.24 -14.57 15.20
N ILE A 21 -14.66 -13.64 15.97
CA ILE A 21 -13.48 -13.90 16.81
C ILE A 21 -13.83 -14.91 17.91
N GLU A 22 -15.01 -14.76 18.53
CA GLU A 22 -15.51 -15.66 19.57
C GLU A 22 -15.65 -17.10 19.08
N GLY A 23 -15.99 -17.28 17.80
CA GLY A 23 -16.10 -18.57 17.13
C GLY A 23 -14.78 -19.22 16.71
N LEU A 24 -13.62 -18.58 16.91
CA LEU A 24 -12.31 -19.18 16.62
C LEU A 24 -11.86 -20.12 17.75
N ASP A 25 -11.33 -21.29 17.41
CA ASP A 25 -10.78 -22.26 18.38
C ASP A 25 -9.65 -21.65 19.24
N THR A 26 -8.93 -20.67 18.68
CA THR A 26 -7.81 -19.97 19.34
C THR A 26 -8.26 -18.88 20.33
N ASN A 27 -9.54 -18.48 20.32
CA ASN A 27 -10.05 -17.34 21.11
C ASN A 27 -9.83 -17.51 22.62
N SER A 28 -10.05 -18.72 23.14
CA SER A 28 -9.83 -19.03 24.57
C SER A 28 -8.37 -18.80 25.01
N THR A 29 -7.42 -18.99 24.11
CA THR A 29 -5.99 -18.80 24.35
C THR A 29 -5.60 -17.33 24.24
N LEU A 30 -6.18 -16.61 23.27
CA LEU A 30 -6.00 -15.17 23.09
C LEU A 30 -6.49 -14.40 24.33
N LEU A 31 -7.66 -14.76 24.86
CA LEU A 31 -8.26 -14.12 26.03
C LEU A 31 -7.44 -14.37 27.29
N LYS A 32 -7.02 -15.63 27.54
CA LYS A 32 -6.21 -16.00 28.71
C LYS A 32 -4.84 -15.31 28.74
N LYS A 33 -4.21 -15.14 27.58
CA LYS A 33 -2.90 -14.48 27.46
C LYS A 33 -3.01 -12.96 27.30
N SER A 34 -4.22 -12.43 27.07
CA SER A 34 -4.46 -11.05 26.65
C SER A 34 -3.52 -10.65 25.49
N ASP A 35 -3.42 -11.54 24.51
CA ASP A 35 -2.47 -11.41 23.40
C ASP A 35 -3.03 -10.46 22.34
N ALA A 36 -2.67 -9.17 22.46
CA ALA A 36 -3.12 -8.14 21.54
C ALA A 36 -2.60 -8.35 20.10
N ILE A 37 -1.41 -8.92 19.92
CA ILE A 37 -0.84 -9.20 18.59
C ILE A 37 -1.58 -10.38 17.97
N GLY A 38 -1.81 -11.44 18.74
CA GLY A 38 -2.63 -12.58 18.33
C GLY A 38 -4.06 -12.18 17.98
N LEU A 39 -4.66 -11.24 18.71
CA LEU A 39 -5.98 -10.69 18.40
C LEU A 39 -6.01 -9.96 17.05
N ILE A 40 -5.02 -9.10 16.77
CA ILE A 40 -4.92 -8.40 15.48
C ILE A 40 -4.75 -9.41 14.32
N LYS A 41 -3.96 -10.46 14.51
CA LYS A 41 -3.81 -11.54 13.51
C LYS A 41 -5.13 -12.28 13.28
N ALA A 42 -5.82 -12.67 14.34
CA ALA A 42 -7.12 -13.32 14.26
C ALA A 42 -8.18 -12.42 13.59
N MET A 43 -8.18 -11.12 13.87
CA MET A 43 -9.02 -10.14 13.18
C MET A 43 -8.71 -10.08 11.69
N LYS A 44 -7.42 -10.03 11.31
CA LYS A 44 -7.00 -10.13 9.90
C LYS A 44 -7.53 -11.42 9.27
N ASP A 45 -7.35 -12.56 9.90
CA ASP A 45 -7.81 -13.85 9.36
C ASP A 45 -9.32 -13.93 9.20
N VAL A 46 -10.09 -13.38 10.14
CA VAL A 46 -11.55 -13.30 10.01
C VAL A 46 -11.97 -12.38 8.87
N VAL A 47 -11.23 -11.29 8.62
CA VAL A 47 -11.51 -10.34 7.53
C VAL A 47 -11.07 -10.88 6.17
N PHE A 48 -9.98 -11.63 6.09
CA PHE A 48 -9.37 -12.02 4.82
C PHE A 48 -9.58 -13.50 4.45
N HIS A 49 -9.77 -14.39 5.43
CA HIS A 49 -9.86 -15.84 5.26
C HIS A 49 -11.21 -16.45 5.69
N SER A 50 -12.20 -15.61 5.98
CA SER A 50 -13.56 -16.09 6.28
C SER A 50 -14.18 -16.79 5.06
N LYS A 51 -14.55 -18.07 5.21
CA LYS A 51 -15.32 -18.86 4.22
C LYS A 51 -16.67 -18.22 3.82
N TYR A 52 -17.12 -17.22 4.56
CA TYR A 52 -18.38 -16.48 4.33
C TYR A 52 -18.19 -15.18 3.53
N LEU A 53 -16.96 -14.87 3.10
CA LEU A 53 -16.69 -13.70 2.27
C LEU A 53 -16.56 -14.12 0.82
N TYR A 54 -17.31 -13.46 -0.05
CA TYR A 54 -17.16 -13.63 -1.49
C TYR A 54 -15.85 -12.96 -1.91
N TYR A 55 -14.77 -13.75 -2.00
CA TYR A 55 -13.40 -13.27 -2.23
C TYR A 55 -13.27 -12.24 -3.37
N PRO A 56 -13.91 -12.42 -4.54
CA PRO A 56 -13.87 -11.41 -5.59
C PRO A 56 -14.35 -10.03 -5.13
N LEU A 57 -15.41 -9.97 -4.31
CA LEU A 57 -15.93 -8.71 -3.78
C LEU A 57 -14.98 -8.08 -2.75
N VAL A 58 -14.35 -8.88 -1.89
CA VAL A 58 -13.35 -8.39 -0.93
C VAL A 58 -12.17 -7.77 -1.66
N LEU A 59 -11.69 -8.46 -2.70
CA LEU A 59 -10.59 -7.99 -3.52
C LEU A 59 -10.94 -6.71 -4.30
N CYS A 60 -12.11 -6.67 -4.95
CA CYS A 60 -12.60 -5.47 -5.62
C CYS A 60 -12.71 -4.27 -4.66
N ASN A 61 -13.20 -4.49 -3.44
CA ASN A 61 -13.29 -3.44 -2.43
C ASN A 61 -11.91 -2.94 -1.99
N ALA A 62 -10.94 -3.85 -1.78
CA ALA A 62 -9.58 -3.48 -1.42
C ALA A 62 -8.92 -2.65 -2.52
N LEU A 63 -9.03 -3.09 -3.77
CA LEU A 63 -8.52 -2.36 -4.94
C LEU A 63 -9.19 -0.98 -5.07
N SER A 64 -10.52 -0.91 -4.98
CA SER A 64 -11.24 0.36 -5.05
C SER A 64 -10.83 1.30 -3.92
N ASN A 65 -10.70 0.79 -2.69
CA ASN A 65 -10.27 1.58 -1.55
C ASN A 65 -8.85 2.11 -1.72
N PHE A 66 -7.94 1.32 -2.29
CA PHE A 66 -6.57 1.75 -2.56
C PHE A 66 -6.50 2.77 -3.70
N HIS A 67 -7.12 2.48 -4.84
CA HIS A 67 -7.07 3.36 -6.03
C HIS A 67 -7.81 4.68 -5.83
N CYS A 68 -8.94 4.66 -5.12
CA CYS A 68 -9.75 5.85 -4.85
C CYS A 68 -9.39 6.53 -3.52
N PHE A 69 -8.29 6.14 -2.87
CA PHE A 69 -7.83 6.82 -1.67
C PHE A 69 -7.35 8.23 -2.01
N GLU A 70 -7.73 9.22 -1.21
CA GLU A 70 -7.29 10.60 -1.35
C GLU A 70 -6.89 11.15 0.02
N GLN A 71 -5.90 12.06 0.04
CA GLN A 71 -5.41 12.66 1.27
C GLN A 71 -6.48 13.44 2.03
N GLY A 72 -7.27 14.23 1.32
CA GLY A 72 -8.22 15.19 1.91
C GLY A 72 -7.59 16.02 3.03
N LYS A 73 -8.22 16.01 4.22
CA LYS A 73 -7.78 16.79 5.38
C LYS A 73 -6.67 16.15 6.22
N MET A 74 -6.15 14.99 5.80
CA MET A 74 -5.13 14.28 6.58
C MET A 74 -3.78 15.02 6.54
N SER A 75 -3.05 15.00 7.65
CA SER A 75 -1.64 15.39 7.64
C SER A 75 -0.84 14.49 6.69
N ASN A 76 0.28 14.99 6.16
CA ASN A 76 1.12 14.20 5.24
C ASN A 76 1.54 12.87 5.85
N ARG A 77 1.91 12.88 7.14
CA ARG A 77 2.31 11.68 7.87
C ARG A 77 1.17 10.65 7.93
N ALA A 78 -0.01 11.07 8.39
CA ALA A 78 -1.16 10.18 8.50
C ALA A 78 -1.63 9.66 7.14
N PHE A 79 -1.50 10.49 6.10
CA PHE A 79 -1.79 10.11 4.72
C PHE A 79 -0.84 9.01 4.22
N LYS A 80 0.48 9.23 4.34
CA LYS A 80 1.50 8.22 3.98
C LYS A 80 1.29 6.91 4.74
N GLU A 81 1.11 6.97 6.06
CA GLU A 81 0.90 5.79 6.90
C GLU A 81 -0.35 4.99 6.45
N LYS A 82 -1.46 5.68 6.18
CA LYS A 82 -2.69 5.03 5.70
C LYS A 82 -2.56 4.48 4.28
N PHE A 83 -1.89 5.21 3.38
CA PHE A 83 -1.59 4.74 2.03
C PHE A 83 -0.82 3.41 2.06
N MET A 84 0.24 3.32 2.86
CA MET A 84 1.03 2.10 3.01
C MET A 84 0.23 0.93 3.57
N ILE A 85 -0.69 1.20 4.50
CA ILE A 85 -1.60 0.17 5.03
C ILE A 85 -2.52 -0.35 3.91
N LEU A 86 -3.08 0.53 3.09
CA LEU A 86 -3.97 0.12 1.99
C LEU A 86 -3.21 -0.67 0.90
N ALA A 87 -1.99 -0.26 0.57
CA ALA A 87 -1.12 -1.00 -0.35
C ALA A 87 -0.85 -2.42 0.16
N ALA A 88 -0.44 -2.56 1.42
CA ALA A 88 -0.18 -3.86 2.05
C ALA A 88 -1.42 -4.76 2.11
N VAL A 89 -2.61 -4.19 2.28
CA VAL A 89 -3.88 -4.96 2.23
C VAL A 89 -4.14 -5.49 0.84
N VAL A 90 -3.89 -4.70 -0.21
CA VAL A 90 -4.05 -5.14 -1.60
C VAL A 90 -3.02 -6.22 -1.95
N GLU A 91 -1.78 -6.13 -1.48
CA GLU A 91 -0.76 -7.16 -1.71
C GLU A 91 -1.12 -8.48 -1.04
N GLU A 92 -1.55 -8.44 0.23
CA GLU A 92 -1.98 -9.63 0.98
C GLU A 92 -3.17 -10.33 0.30
N LEU A 93 -4.14 -9.55 -0.18
CA LEU A 93 -5.33 -10.06 -0.87
C LEU A 93 -5.09 -10.41 -2.35
N GLY A 94 -4.11 -9.79 -2.99
CA GLY A 94 -3.84 -9.95 -4.41
C GLY A 94 -3.18 -11.29 -4.71
N GLY A 95 -2.30 -11.74 -3.80
CA GLY A 95 -1.55 -12.99 -3.92
C GLY A 95 -0.94 -13.16 -5.31
N ASP A 96 -0.92 -14.40 -5.80
CA ASP A 96 -0.39 -14.71 -7.14
C ASP A 96 -1.29 -14.22 -8.29
N PHE A 97 -2.56 -13.88 -8.03
CA PHE A 97 -3.54 -13.57 -9.08
C PHE A 97 -3.40 -12.15 -9.64
N LEU A 98 -3.18 -11.15 -8.78
CA LEU A 98 -2.91 -9.77 -9.21
C LEU A 98 -1.41 -9.47 -9.33
N GLY A 99 -0.56 -10.35 -8.79
CA GLY A 99 0.86 -10.09 -8.63
C GLY A 99 1.12 -8.98 -7.62
N GLU A 100 2.38 -8.56 -7.56
CA GLU A 100 2.81 -7.48 -6.67
C GLU A 100 2.45 -6.10 -7.25
N LEU A 101 2.03 -5.18 -6.37
CA LEU A 101 1.74 -3.80 -6.76
C LEU A 101 2.97 -3.14 -7.39
N GLY A 102 2.78 -2.47 -8.53
CA GLY A 102 3.86 -1.78 -9.23
C GLY A 102 4.85 -2.70 -9.95
N VAL A 103 4.62 -4.01 -9.98
CA VAL A 103 5.44 -5.00 -10.70
C VAL A 103 4.75 -5.38 -12.00
N HIS A 104 4.61 -4.40 -12.89
CA HIS A 104 3.97 -4.58 -14.20
C HIS A 104 5.03 -4.85 -15.28
N PRO A 105 4.79 -5.78 -16.23
CA PRO A 105 5.78 -6.13 -17.26
C PRO A 105 6.31 -4.91 -18.05
N GLY A 106 5.45 -3.93 -18.32
CA GLY A 106 5.85 -2.70 -19.01
C GLY A 106 6.83 -1.84 -18.19
N LEU A 107 6.58 -1.68 -16.89
CA LEU A 107 7.44 -0.88 -16.02
C LEU A 107 8.80 -1.58 -15.80
N ILE A 108 8.79 -2.90 -15.60
CA ILE A 108 10.02 -3.69 -15.48
C ILE A 108 10.87 -3.55 -16.75
N GLU A 109 10.25 -3.63 -17.92
CA GLU A 109 10.95 -3.48 -19.20
C GLU A 109 11.55 -2.08 -19.38
N GLU A 110 10.87 -1.03 -18.91
CA GLU A 110 11.42 0.33 -18.89
C GLU A 110 12.63 0.43 -17.95
N GLU A 111 12.55 -0.12 -16.73
CA GLU A 111 13.67 -0.12 -15.78
C GLU A 111 14.88 -0.91 -16.31
N LEU A 112 14.65 -2.05 -16.96
CA LEU A 112 15.72 -2.82 -17.59
C LEU A 112 16.43 -2.01 -18.67
N LYS A 113 15.68 -1.29 -19.51
CA LYS A 113 16.24 -0.42 -20.56
C LYS A 113 17.00 0.79 -20.02
N LEU A 114 16.65 1.26 -18.83
CA LEU A 114 17.42 2.30 -18.12
C LEU A 114 18.75 1.77 -17.59
N MET A 115 18.82 0.49 -17.22
CA MET A 115 20.09 -0.16 -16.82
C MET A 115 21.00 -0.38 -18.03
N ASP A 116 20.45 -0.94 -19.10
CA ASP A 116 21.14 -1.14 -20.38
C ASP A 116 20.09 -1.18 -21.51
N LYS A 117 20.31 -0.40 -22.57
CA LYS A 117 19.32 -0.20 -23.65
C LYS A 117 19.00 -1.49 -24.42
N ASP A 118 19.91 -2.45 -24.42
CA ASP A 118 19.74 -3.75 -25.09
C ASP A 118 19.16 -4.82 -24.15
N LEU A 119 18.95 -4.48 -22.87
CA LEU A 119 18.37 -5.37 -21.88
C LEU A 119 16.84 -5.45 -22.04
N SER A 120 16.32 -6.65 -21.83
CA SER A 120 14.89 -6.94 -21.85
C SER A 120 14.57 -8.00 -20.81
N SER A 121 13.29 -8.17 -20.50
CA SER A 121 12.80 -9.25 -19.63
C SER A 121 13.23 -10.66 -20.09
N LYS A 122 13.60 -10.85 -21.36
CA LYS A 122 14.07 -12.12 -21.92
C LYS A 122 15.59 -12.33 -21.81
N THR A 123 16.35 -11.24 -21.69
CA THR A 123 17.82 -11.25 -21.71
C THR A 123 18.43 -10.91 -20.35
N ALA A 124 17.64 -10.32 -19.45
CA ALA A 124 18.05 -9.96 -18.10
C ALA A 124 18.38 -11.19 -17.25
N THR A 125 19.39 -11.06 -16.39
CA THR A 125 19.66 -12.02 -15.33
C THR A 125 18.57 -11.97 -14.26
N ALA A 126 18.48 -13.02 -13.43
CA ALA A 126 17.54 -13.03 -12.30
C ALA A 126 17.75 -11.83 -11.35
N GLU A 127 19.01 -11.45 -11.09
CA GLU A 127 19.35 -10.30 -10.25
C GLU A 127 18.93 -8.96 -10.87
N GLN A 128 19.14 -8.79 -12.18
CA GLN A 128 18.71 -7.59 -12.90
C GLN A 128 17.19 -7.47 -12.93
N LEU A 129 16.50 -8.60 -13.15
CA LEU A 129 15.05 -8.66 -13.15
C LEU A 129 14.50 -8.29 -11.77
N GLU A 130 15.06 -8.86 -10.70
CA GLU A 130 14.61 -8.57 -9.34
C GLU A 130 14.81 -7.10 -8.96
N LYS A 131 16.00 -6.55 -9.27
CA LYS A 131 16.27 -5.13 -9.07
C LYS A 131 15.31 -4.23 -9.86
N ALA A 132 14.98 -4.61 -11.10
CA ALA A 132 14.03 -3.86 -11.91
C ALA A 132 12.61 -3.90 -11.31
N LYS A 133 12.19 -5.03 -10.72
CA LYS A 133 10.90 -5.12 -10.00
C LYS A 133 10.87 -4.23 -8.77
N GLU A 134 11.92 -4.27 -7.94
CA GLU A 134 12.01 -3.45 -6.72
C GLU A 134 11.91 -1.96 -7.05
N VAL A 135 12.72 -1.50 -8.01
CA VAL A 135 12.71 -0.10 -8.46
C VAL A 135 11.38 0.29 -9.09
N SER A 136 10.80 -0.57 -9.92
CA SER A 136 9.49 -0.36 -10.54
C SER A 136 8.39 -0.18 -9.48
N LYS A 137 8.41 -1.03 -8.45
CA LYS A 137 7.47 -0.99 -7.33
C LYS A 137 7.57 0.31 -6.55
N GLU A 138 8.79 0.73 -6.18
CA GLU A 138 9.00 1.98 -5.45
C GLU A 138 8.56 3.20 -6.24
N LYS A 139 8.94 3.29 -7.52
CA LYS A 139 8.52 4.39 -8.42
C LYS A 139 7.01 4.44 -8.57
N PHE A 140 6.37 3.29 -8.78
CA PHE A 140 4.92 3.20 -8.92
C PHE A 140 4.23 3.72 -7.66
N LEU A 141 4.62 3.24 -6.47
CA LEU A 141 4.02 3.66 -5.21
C LEU A 141 4.29 5.15 -4.90
N ALA A 142 5.48 5.65 -5.23
CA ALA A 142 5.84 7.06 -5.08
C ALA A 142 4.94 7.98 -5.93
N CYS A 143 4.78 7.64 -7.21
CA CYS A 143 3.89 8.35 -8.13
C CYS A 143 2.42 8.26 -7.70
N MET A 144 1.98 7.08 -7.25
CA MET A 144 0.60 6.88 -6.78
C MET A 144 0.32 7.73 -5.54
N LEU A 145 1.22 7.76 -4.55
CA LEU A 145 1.11 8.59 -3.35
C LEU A 145 0.93 10.08 -3.71
N LEU A 146 1.75 10.61 -4.63
CA LEU A 146 1.64 12.00 -5.08
C LEU A 146 0.33 12.27 -5.82
N SER A 147 -0.10 11.37 -6.70
CA SER A 147 -1.34 11.57 -7.46
C SER A 147 -2.61 11.53 -6.58
N GLN A 148 -2.53 10.89 -5.41
CA GLN A 148 -3.59 10.86 -4.39
C GLN A 148 -3.45 11.96 -3.33
N ALA A 149 -2.39 12.77 -3.41
CA ALA A 149 -2.24 13.93 -2.55
C ALA A 149 -3.34 14.97 -2.81
N ASP A 150 -3.66 15.78 -1.81
CA ASP A 150 -4.75 16.74 -1.92
C ASP A 150 -4.43 17.79 -3.00
N LYS A 151 -5.26 17.84 -4.06
CA LYS A 151 -5.03 18.70 -5.23
C LYS A 151 -5.06 20.18 -4.90
N SER A 152 -5.78 20.60 -3.85
CA SER A 152 -5.79 22.01 -3.45
C SER A 152 -4.47 22.43 -2.80
N ARG A 153 -3.73 21.47 -2.23
CA ARG A 153 -2.42 21.69 -1.60
C ARG A 153 -1.24 21.41 -2.52
N TYR A 154 -1.39 20.46 -3.44
CA TYR A 154 -0.28 19.91 -4.22
C TYR A 154 -0.53 19.89 -5.74
N GLY A 155 -1.63 20.48 -6.22
CA GLY A 155 -1.96 20.51 -7.65
C GLY A 155 -0.86 21.16 -8.50
N GLU A 156 -0.41 22.35 -8.10
CA GLU A 156 0.68 23.05 -8.79
C GLU A 156 2.01 22.29 -8.74
N LEU A 157 2.30 21.59 -7.64
CA LEU A 157 3.45 20.69 -7.55
C LEU A 157 3.36 19.59 -8.61
N LEU A 158 2.20 18.92 -8.73
CA LEU A 158 1.98 17.88 -9.73
C LEU A 158 2.15 18.41 -11.15
N ASP A 159 1.62 19.60 -11.43
CA ASP A 159 1.77 20.27 -12.73
C ASP A 159 3.25 20.59 -13.00
N SER A 160 4.00 21.06 -11.99
CA SER A 160 5.43 21.34 -12.13
C SER A 160 6.25 20.08 -12.44
N LEU A 161 5.91 18.94 -11.83
CA LEU A 161 6.55 17.65 -12.12
C LEU A 161 6.27 17.22 -13.56
N HIS A 162 5.01 17.30 -13.99
CA HIS A 162 4.62 16.97 -15.35
C HIS A 162 5.34 17.86 -16.38
N ASN A 163 5.34 19.17 -16.16
CA ASN A 163 6.01 20.13 -17.03
C ASN A 163 7.53 19.93 -17.06
N GLY A 164 8.14 19.59 -15.90
CA GLY A 164 9.55 19.24 -15.81
C GLY A 164 9.90 18.02 -16.66
N TYR A 165 9.00 17.03 -16.72
CA TYR A 165 9.16 15.88 -17.60
C TYR A 165 9.15 16.23 -19.09
N LEU A 166 8.25 17.14 -19.50
CA LEU A 166 8.16 17.60 -20.89
C LEU A 166 9.43 18.28 -21.40
N ILE A 167 10.17 18.96 -20.52
CA ILE A 167 11.46 19.59 -20.86
C ILE A 167 12.67 18.64 -20.70
N ARG A 168 12.43 17.32 -20.74
CA ARG A 168 13.44 16.25 -20.65
C ARG A 168 14.22 16.22 -19.33
N ARG A 169 13.64 16.73 -18.24
CA ARG A 169 14.10 16.43 -16.87
C ARG A 169 13.27 15.26 -16.34
N ASP A 170 13.75 14.54 -15.34
CA ASP A 170 12.95 13.52 -14.66
C ASP A 170 12.77 13.92 -13.20
N PRO A 171 11.78 14.79 -12.89
CA PRO A 171 11.60 15.32 -11.54
C PRO A 171 10.75 14.39 -10.64
N TYR A 172 10.22 13.29 -11.18
CA TYR A 172 9.35 12.40 -10.42
C TYR A 172 10.16 11.63 -9.36
N PRO A 173 9.62 11.49 -8.12
CA PRO A 173 10.30 10.77 -7.06
C PRO A 173 10.46 9.29 -7.41
N LYS A 174 11.55 8.69 -6.94
CA LYS A 174 11.86 7.27 -7.18
C LYS A 174 11.44 6.38 -6.02
N THR A 175 11.24 6.97 -4.86
CA THR A 175 10.84 6.26 -3.64
C THR A 175 9.68 6.97 -2.95
N ILE A 176 8.96 6.23 -2.10
CA ILE A 176 7.90 6.79 -1.26
C ILE A 176 8.45 7.87 -0.33
N ASP A 177 9.68 7.73 0.14
CA ASP A 177 10.32 8.70 1.02
C ASP A 177 10.63 10.00 0.25
N GLU A 178 11.17 9.92 -0.96
CA GLU A 178 11.36 11.08 -1.83
C GLU A 178 10.04 11.78 -2.14
N ALA A 179 8.97 11.04 -2.43
CA ALA A 179 7.63 11.60 -2.63
C ALA A 179 7.14 12.34 -1.38
N TYR A 180 7.33 11.76 -0.20
CA TYR A 180 6.96 12.36 1.06
C TYR A 180 7.78 13.63 1.38
N GLU A 181 9.09 13.61 1.12
CA GLU A 181 9.97 14.77 1.28
C GLU A 181 9.59 15.91 0.31
N LEU A 182 9.21 15.58 -0.92
CA LEU A 182 8.68 16.55 -1.89
C LEU A 182 7.43 17.23 -1.35
N MET A 183 6.48 16.47 -0.80
CA MET A 183 5.25 17.01 -0.17
C MET A 183 5.53 17.87 1.07
N MET A 184 6.60 17.58 1.81
CA MET A 184 6.99 18.30 3.02
C MET A 184 7.76 19.59 2.72
N SER A 185 8.58 19.58 1.67
CA SER A 185 9.39 20.72 1.24
C SER A 185 8.60 21.71 0.39
N TYR A 186 7.52 21.26 -0.24
CA TYR A 186 6.62 22.12 -1.02
C TYR A 186 5.93 23.16 -0.14
N LYS A 187 6.03 24.43 -0.56
CA LYS A 187 5.27 25.53 0.02
C LYS A 187 4.17 25.90 -0.97
N CYS A 188 2.93 25.75 -0.54
CA CYS A 188 1.79 26.31 -1.26
C CYS A 188 1.87 27.83 -1.12
N GLU A 189 1.96 28.56 -2.23
CA GLU A 189 1.78 30.02 -2.25
C GLU A 189 0.29 30.38 -2.14
#